data_AF-J1JZ14-F1
#
_entry.id   AF-J1JZ14-F1
#
_cell.length_a   1.000
_cell.length_b   1.000
_cell.length_c   1.000
_cell.angle_alpha   90.00
_cell.angle_beta   90.00
_cell.angle_gamma   90.00
#
_symmetry.space_group_name_H-M   'P 1'
#
loop_
_entity.id
_entity.type
_entity.pdbx_description
1 polymer ?
#
loop_
_entity_poly.entity_id
_entity_poly.type
_entity_poly.pdbx_seq_one_letter_code
_entity_poly.pdbx_strand_id
1 'polypeptide(L)'
;MASPKDANVRIRLSQYEKDILLELASSHNADLSHIIRRLILTAAGEGPLVDPHISQSINALCFQLRAVGTNLNQLARVMNSGARLENSELSEVLENLCTTTNALADIYAEMILTAKKRIGKGLDHG
;
A
#
# COMPACT_ATOMS: atom_id res chain seq x y z
N MET A 1 -5.99 -5.81 -12.27
CA MET A 1 -7.27 -5.94 -11.54
C MET A 1 -7.02 -6.89 -10.39
N ALA A 2 -7.33 -6.52 -9.14
CA ALA A 2 -7.23 -7.46 -8.03
C ALA A 2 -8.23 -8.61 -8.25
N SER A 3 -7.76 -9.85 -8.26
CA SER A 3 -8.63 -11.01 -8.46
C SER A 3 -9.65 -11.10 -7.32
N PRO A 4 -10.94 -11.38 -7.59
CA PRO A 4 -11.94 -11.55 -6.55
C PRO A 4 -11.54 -12.68 -5.58
N LYS A 5 -11.89 -12.53 -4.30
CA LYS A 5 -11.61 -13.52 -3.24
C LYS A 5 -12.62 -14.68 -3.33
N ASP A 6 -12.42 -15.59 -4.28
CA ASP A 6 -13.31 -16.72 -4.58
C ASP A 6 -12.83 -18.06 -4.00
N ALA A 7 -11.53 -18.21 -3.73
CA ALA A 7 -10.95 -19.41 -3.13
C ALA A 7 -11.09 -19.45 -1.59
N ASN A 8 -11.37 -20.64 -1.05
CA ASN A 8 -11.42 -20.90 0.40
C ASN A 8 -10.39 -21.96 0.83
N VAL A 9 -9.92 -21.84 2.09
CA VAL A 9 -9.04 -22.82 2.74
C VAL A 9 -9.61 -23.13 4.11
N ARG A 10 -9.77 -24.41 4.44
CA ARG A 10 -10.30 -24.86 5.73
C ARG A 10 -9.16 -25.41 6.59
N ILE A 11 -8.89 -24.76 7.71
CA ILE A 11 -7.82 -25.14 8.64
C ILE A 11 -8.47 -25.65 9.93
N ARG A 12 -7.97 -26.76 10.47
CA ARG A 12 -8.34 -27.23 11.81
C ARG A 12 -7.35 -26.66 12.81
N LEU A 13 -7.87 -26.06 13.87
CA LEU A 13 -7.09 -25.51 14.97
C LEU A 13 -7.54 -26.20 16.25
N SER A 14 -6.61 -26.44 17.16
CA SER A 14 -6.92 -26.66 18.57
C SER A 14 -7.55 -25.40 19.17
N GLN A 15 -8.20 -25.57 20.33
CA GLN A 15 -8.81 -24.44 21.02
C GLN A 15 -7.76 -23.38 21.41
N TYR A 16 -6.59 -23.83 21.88
CA TYR A 16 -5.48 -22.96 22.24
C TYR A 16 -4.96 -22.12 21.06
N GLU A 17 -4.74 -22.73 19.90
CA GLU A 17 -4.32 -22.02 18.69
C GLU A 17 -5.36 -20.99 18.24
N LYS A 18 -6.65 -21.34 18.35
CA LYS A 18 -7.74 -20.42 18.02
C LYS A 18 -7.77 -19.21 18.94
N ASP A 19 -7.54 -19.41 20.24
CA ASP A 19 -7.55 -18.34 21.23
C ASP A 19 -6.39 -17.35 21.00
N ILE A 20 -5.18 -17.86 20.70
CA ILE A 20 -4.04 -17.02 20.29
C ILE A 20 -4.38 -16.18 19.05
N LEU A 21 -5.02 -16.79 18.04
CA LEU A 21 -5.37 -16.11 16.80
C LEU A 21 -6.44 -15.02 17.01
N LEU A 22 -7.37 -15.25 17.93
CA LEU A 22 -8.39 -14.27 18.34
C LEU A 22 -7.78 -13.10 19.11
N GLU A 23 -6.84 -13.37 20.01
CA GLU A 23 -6.12 -12.33 20.76
C GLU A 23 -5.30 -11.45 19.80
N LEU A 24 -4.60 -12.06 18.84
CA LEU A 24 -3.86 -11.35 17.79
C LEU A 24 -4.79 -10.52 16.89
N ALA A 25 -5.97 -11.02 16.55
CA ALA A 25 -6.96 -10.28 15.79
C ALA A 25 -7.47 -9.05 16.57
N SER A 26 -7.70 -9.23 17.87
CA SER A 26 -8.16 -8.16 18.76
C SER A 26 -7.11 -7.07 18.95
N SER A 27 -5.84 -7.44 19.16
CA SER A 27 -4.74 -6.47 19.33
C SER A 27 -4.51 -5.58 18.10
N HIS A 28 -4.89 -6.07 16.92
CA HIS A 28 -4.79 -5.35 15.65
C HIS A 28 -6.11 -4.76 15.15
N ASN A 29 -7.19 -4.84 15.94
CA ASN A 29 -8.54 -4.39 15.55
C ASN A 29 -8.96 -4.90 14.17
N ALA A 30 -8.72 -6.18 13.89
CA ALA A 30 -8.94 -6.81 12.59
C ALA A 30 -9.69 -8.14 12.76
N ASP A 31 -10.28 -8.64 11.68
CA ASP A 31 -10.89 -9.97 11.68
C ASP A 31 -9.85 -11.09 11.48
N LEU A 32 -10.20 -12.32 11.90
CA LEU A 32 -9.36 -13.51 11.75
C LEU A 32 -8.91 -13.75 10.30
N SER A 33 -9.79 -13.53 9.32
CA SER A 33 -9.49 -13.76 7.90
C SER A 33 -8.46 -12.76 7.36
N HIS A 34 -8.47 -11.54 7.88
CA HIS A 34 -7.49 -10.50 7.59
C HIS A 34 -6.13 -10.87 8.16
N ILE A 35 -6.09 -11.33 9.43
CA ILE A 35 -4.86 -11.78 10.08
C ILE A 35 -4.26 -13.00 9.36
N ILE A 36 -5.05 -14.04 9.11
CA ILE A 36 -4.60 -15.26 8.40
C ILE A 36 -4.02 -14.88 7.03
N ARG A 37 -4.74 -14.05 6.27
CA ARG A 37 -4.29 -13.62 4.94
C ARG A 37 -3.00 -12.81 5.02
N ARG A 38 -2.88 -11.92 6.02
CA ARG A 38 -1.65 -11.14 6.27
C ARG A 38 -0.47 -12.05 6.59
N LEU A 39 -0.67 -13.07 7.43
CA LEU A 39 0.37 -14.05 7.77
C LEU A 39 0.82 -14.84 6.54
N ILE A 40 -0.12 -15.36 5.75
CA ILE A 40 0.17 -16.15 4.53
C ILE A 40 0.98 -15.32 3.52
N LEU A 41 0.52 -14.10 3.19
CA LEU A 41 1.22 -13.27 2.21
C LEU A 41 2.61 -12.86 2.73
N THR A 42 2.68 -12.43 3.99
CA THR A 42 3.97 -12.05 4.59
C THR A 42 4.95 -13.22 4.59
N ALA A 43 4.52 -14.44 4.97
CA ALA A 43 5.36 -15.63 4.95
C ALA A 43 5.80 -16.02 3.53
N ALA A 44 4.96 -15.77 2.52
CA ALA A 44 5.30 -15.97 1.11
C ALA A 44 6.20 -14.87 0.52
N GLY A 45 6.55 -13.83 1.28
CA GLY A 45 7.29 -12.67 0.79
C GLY A 45 6.46 -11.70 -0.05
N GLU A 46 5.16 -11.95 -0.17
CA GLU A 46 4.19 -11.02 -0.73
C GLU A 46 3.97 -9.92 0.31
N GLY A 47 4.25 -8.67 -0.07
CA GLY A 47 4.44 -7.52 0.83
C GLY A 47 3.31 -7.28 1.85
N PRO A 48 3.52 -6.37 2.82
CA PRO A 48 2.59 -6.19 3.92
C PRO A 48 1.22 -5.76 3.38
N LEU A 49 0.20 -6.62 3.58
CA LEU A 49 -1.19 -6.22 3.41
C LEU A 49 -1.43 -4.98 4.26
N VAL A 50 -1.89 -3.93 3.56
CA VAL A 50 -1.96 -2.55 4.02
C VAL A 50 -2.40 -2.47 5.48
N ASP A 51 -1.44 -2.18 6.36
CA ASP A 51 -1.70 -1.85 7.75
C ASP A 51 -2.56 -0.56 7.83
N PRO A 52 -3.45 -0.37 8.82
CA PRO A 52 -4.20 0.88 8.98
C PRO A 52 -3.33 2.15 8.94
N HIS A 53 -2.11 2.11 9.48
CA HIS A 53 -1.17 3.24 9.41
C HIS A 53 -0.64 3.45 7.98
N ILE A 54 -0.39 2.37 7.25
CA ILE A 54 0.04 2.41 5.84
C ILE A 54 -1.12 2.88 4.95
N SER A 55 -2.36 2.52 5.28
CA SER A 55 -3.57 3.03 4.60
C SER A 55 -3.65 4.54 4.65
N GLN A 56 -3.29 5.18 5.78
CA GLN A 56 -3.26 6.64 5.85
C GLN A 56 -2.19 7.25 4.94
N SER A 57 -0.97 6.71 4.93
CA SER A 57 0.09 7.18 4.03
C SER A 57 -0.26 6.99 2.56
N ILE A 58 -0.86 5.84 2.20
CA ILE A 58 -1.36 5.57 0.85
C ILE A 58 -2.48 6.55 0.47
N ASN A 59 -3.43 6.82 1.38
CA ASN A 59 -4.51 7.76 1.11
C ASN A 59 -4.00 9.20 0.90
N ALA A 60 -3.01 9.63 1.68
CA ALA A 60 -2.36 10.93 1.51
C ALA A 60 -1.65 11.02 0.15
N LEU A 61 -0.94 9.97 -0.26
CA LEU A 61 -0.33 9.87 -1.59
C LEU A 61 -1.37 9.88 -2.72
N CYS A 62 -2.48 9.13 -2.57
CA CYS A 62 -3.57 9.15 -3.54
C CYS A 62 -4.18 10.55 -3.68
N PHE A 63 -4.26 11.32 -2.59
CA PHE A 63 -4.70 12.71 -2.63
C PHE A 63 -3.72 13.60 -3.42
N GLN A 64 -2.41 13.48 -3.17
CA GLN A 64 -1.38 14.22 -3.90
C GLN A 64 -1.38 13.88 -5.40
N LEU A 65 -1.47 12.58 -5.75
CA LEU A 65 -1.59 12.14 -7.14
C LEU A 65 -2.83 12.71 -7.84
N ARG A 66 -3.95 12.84 -7.12
CA ARG A 66 -5.19 13.44 -7.65
C ARG A 66 -4.99 14.93 -7.95
N ALA A 67 -4.25 15.64 -7.11
CA ALA A 67 -3.88 17.04 -7.34
C ALA A 67 -2.97 17.18 -8.57
N VAL A 68 -1.94 16.34 -8.70
CA VAL A 68 -1.07 16.31 -9.89
C VAL A 68 -1.87 16.02 -11.17
N GLY A 69 -2.77 15.03 -11.14
CA GLY A 69 -3.63 14.71 -12.27
C GLY A 69 -4.58 15.86 -12.64
N THR A 70 -5.04 16.64 -11.67
CA THR A 70 -5.86 17.84 -11.91
C THR A 70 -5.05 18.91 -12.64
N ASN A 71 -3.80 19.16 -12.24
CA ASN A 71 -2.92 20.12 -12.89
C ASN A 71 -2.58 19.70 -14.33
N LEU A 72 -2.30 18.41 -14.55
CA LEU A 72 -2.09 17.87 -15.90
C LEU A 72 -3.32 18.05 -16.80
N ASN A 73 -4.52 17.83 -16.27
CA ASN A 73 -5.76 18.05 -17.01
C ASN A 73 -5.98 19.53 -17.36
N GLN A 74 -5.57 20.45 -16.48
CA GLN A 74 -5.63 21.88 -16.75
C GLN A 74 -4.64 22.28 -17.85
N LEU A 75 -3.39 21.81 -17.78
CA LEU A 75 -2.39 22.01 -18.83
C LEU A 75 -2.87 21.47 -20.19
N ALA A 76 -3.46 20.27 -20.21
CA ALA A 76 -4.03 19.69 -21.42
C ALA A 76 -5.16 20.55 -22.01
N ARG A 77 -6.03 21.14 -21.17
CA ARG A 77 -7.07 22.07 -21.63
C ARG A 77 -6.50 23.36 -22.22
N VAL A 78 -5.45 23.92 -21.62
CA VAL A 78 -4.77 25.14 -22.11
C VAL A 78 -4.07 24.86 -23.44
N MET A 79 -3.42 23.71 -23.60
CA MET A 79 -2.84 23.32 -24.90
C MET A 79 -3.93 23.09 -25.95
N ASN A 80 -5.01 22.41 -25.60
CA ASN A 80 -6.11 22.11 -26.52
C ASN A 80 -6.89 23.37 -26.93
N SER A 81 -6.84 24.46 -26.16
CA SER A 81 -7.43 25.75 -26.55
C SER A 81 -6.53 26.57 -27.48
N GLY A 82 -5.33 26.08 -27.81
CA GLY A 82 -4.35 26.78 -28.64
C GLY A 82 -3.61 27.89 -27.91
N ALA A 83 -3.78 28.01 -26.59
CA ALA A 83 -3.06 28.97 -25.78
C ALA A 83 -1.60 28.53 -25.57
N ARG A 84 -0.69 29.52 -25.48
CA ARG A 84 0.75 29.27 -25.28
C ARG A 84 1.00 29.05 -23.79
N LEU A 85 1.54 27.89 -23.44
CA LEU A 85 2.00 27.60 -22.08
C LEU A 85 3.35 28.25 -21.82
N GLU A 86 3.50 28.82 -20.62
CA GLU A 86 4.79 29.29 -20.14
C GLU A 86 5.62 28.09 -19.64
N ASN A 87 6.91 28.03 -19.99
CA ASN A 87 7.79 26.90 -19.65
C ASN A 87 7.88 26.65 -18.13
N SER A 88 7.67 27.69 -17.31
CA SER A 88 7.67 27.60 -15.86
C SER A 88 6.51 26.76 -15.32
N GLU A 89 5.30 26.90 -15.88
CA GLU A 89 4.10 26.17 -15.43
C GLU A 89 4.21 24.68 -15.72
N LEU A 90 4.79 24.33 -16.88
CA LEU A 90 5.05 22.93 -17.23
C LEU A 90 6.14 22.31 -16.33
N SER A 91 7.19 23.07 -16.03
CA SER A 91 8.31 22.59 -15.20
C SER A 91 7.86 22.30 -13.77
N GLU A 92 7.02 23.18 -13.19
CA GLU A 92 6.46 22.99 -11.85
C GLU A 92 5.59 21.73 -11.75
N VAL A 93 4.76 21.45 -12.76
CA VAL A 93 3.93 20.24 -12.76
C VAL A 93 4.78 18.98 -12.91
N LEU A 94 5.85 19.01 -13.71
CA LEU A 94 6.78 17.89 -13.86
C LEU A 94 7.59 17.63 -12.58
N GLU A 95 8.06 18.67 -11.89
CA GLU A 95 8.74 18.54 -10.60
C GLU A 95 7.82 17.95 -9.51
N ASN A 96 6.58 18.43 -9.45
CA ASN A 96 5.58 17.90 -8.52
C ASN A 96 5.25 16.42 -8.81
N LEU A 97 5.14 16.04 -10.09
CA LEU A 97 4.96 14.65 -10.49
C LEU A 97 6.17 13.80 -10.07
N CYS A 98 7.39 14.23 -10.38
CA CYS A 98 8.61 13.50 -10.06
C CYS A 98 8.75 13.28 -8.54
N THR A 99 8.53 14.34 -7.76
CA THR A 99 8.58 14.31 -6.29
C THR A 99 7.54 13.34 -5.71
N THR A 100 6.30 13.42 -6.18
CA THR A 100 5.21 12.54 -5.70
C THR A 100 5.47 11.08 -6.06
N THR A 101 6.00 10.82 -7.25
CA THR A 101 6.27 9.45 -7.74
C THR A 101 7.45 8.82 -6.99
N ASN A 102 8.50 9.59 -6.71
CA ASN A 102 9.66 9.14 -5.92
C ASN A 102 9.26 8.84 -4.47
N ALA A 103 8.46 9.71 -3.83
CA ALA A 103 7.94 9.45 -2.49
C ALA A 103 7.12 8.14 -2.42
N LEU A 104 6.39 7.83 -3.49
CA LEU A 104 5.62 6.60 -3.61
C LEU A 104 6.54 5.37 -3.71
N ALA A 105 7.62 5.47 -4.47
CA ALA A 105 8.63 4.42 -4.60
C ALA A 105 9.35 4.16 -3.26
N ASP A 106 9.71 5.22 -2.53
CA ASP A 106 10.39 5.14 -1.24
C ASP A 106 9.53 4.47 -0.17
N ILE A 107 8.26 4.87 -0.06
CA ILE A 107 7.31 4.26 0.88
C ILE A 107 7.11 2.77 0.56
N TYR A 108 7.00 2.42 -0.72
CA TYR A 108 6.87 1.03 -1.14
C TYR A 108 8.13 0.20 -0.83
N ALA A 109 9.32 0.77 -1.03
CA ALA A 109 10.59 0.14 -0.71
C ALA A 109 10.74 -0.08 0.81
N GLU A 110 10.41 0.92 1.63
CA GLU A 110 10.42 0.80 3.10
C GLU A 110 9.46 -0.28 3.61
N MET A 111 8.27 -0.38 3.01
CA MET A 111 7.29 -1.42 3.34
C MET A 111 7.86 -2.82 3.08
N ILE A 112 8.52 -3.03 1.93
CA ILE A 112 9.15 -4.32 1.59
C ILE A 112 10.31 -4.62 2.55
N LEU A 113 11.19 -3.65 2.81
CA LEU A 113 12.34 -3.84 3.70
C LEU A 113 11.92 -4.15 5.14
N THR A 114 10.89 -3.46 5.63
CA THR A 114 10.33 -3.70 6.97
C THR A 114 9.69 -5.08 7.07
N ALA A 115 8.96 -5.52 6.04
CA ALA A 115 8.42 -6.86 5.97
C ALA A 115 9.52 -7.92 5.96
N LYS A 116 10.56 -7.76 5.14
CA LYS A 116 11.71 -8.68 5.08
C LYS A 116 12.47 -8.79 6.41
N LYS A 117 12.70 -7.68 7.12
CA LYS A 117 13.36 -7.67 8.44
C LYS A 117 12.56 -8.44 9.49
N ARG A 118 11.22 -8.42 9.43
CA ARG A 118 10.36 -9.17 10.35
C ARG A 118 10.41 -10.68 10.08
N ILE A 119 10.47 -11.08 8.80
CA ILE A 119 10.61 -12.48 8.40
C ILE A 119 11.96 -13.05 8.85
N GLY A 120 13.05 -12.32 8.63
CA GLY A 120 14.41 -12.76 8.99
C GLY A 120 14.68 -12.91 10.49
N LYS A 121 13.80 -12.37 11.37
CA LYS A 121 13.88 -12.57 12.82
C LYS A 121 12.93 -13.65 13.35
N GLY A 122 11.98 -14.12 12.55
CA GLY A 122 10.88 -14.99 13.00
C GLY A 122 11.03 -16.47 12.64
N LEU A 123 11.99 -16.85 11.80
CA LEU A 123 12.14 -18.23 11.31
C LEU A 123 13.32 -19.01 11.92
N ASP A 124 14.10 -18.41 12.81
CA ASP A 124 15.27 -19.06 13.44
C ASP A 124 14.97 -19.74 14.79
N HIS A 125 13.71 -19.83 15.21
CA HIS A 125 13.31 -20.49 16.47
C HIS A 125 12.20 -21.53 16.25
N GLY A 126 12.49 -22.52 15.42
CA GLY A 126 11.71 -23.74 15.26
C GLY A 126 12.63 -24.94 15.06
#